data_AF-A0A1H3AQA9-F1
#
_entry.id   AF-A0A1H3AQA9-F1
#
_cell.length_a   1.000
_cell.length_b   1.000
_cell.length_c   1.000
_cell.angle_alpha   90.00
_cell.angle_beta   90.00
_cell.angle_gamma   90.00
#
_symmetry.space_group_name_H-M   'P 1'
#
loop_
_entity.id
_entity.type
_entity.pdbx_description
1 polymer ?
#
loop_
_entity_poly.entity_id
_entity_poly.type
_entity_poly.pdbx_seq_one_letter_code
_entity_poly.pdbx_strand_id
1 'polypeptide(L)'
;MTVKNNVVALLVMVLVFVGCKDKQGYSKVKKEVTTTISSSDSHKIVVKELIPAGTYAYLNVEENNKTYWMAVPNTKIVVGDTYYYDGGMMMKSFESKQLKRTFDEIIFAEGIRTSPTSEKVVKPKAHSHKETKQVEVAKLSKENGQLYLNQILSNTKKYANKKVEFTGVVIKVNKQIMKKNWIHIVDGSEFGGVKSLTVTTDQLAKVGDTVTVVGKLILDKDFGYGYVYDVLLENAKIKKN
;
A
#
# COMPACT_ATOMS: atom_id res chain seq x y z
N MET A 1 -74.59 57.05 -8.77
CA MET A 1 -73.30 56.32 -8.81
C MET A 1 -73.24 55.55 -7.49
N THR A 2 -73.72 54.31 -7.51
CA THR A 2 -74.20 53.61 -6.32
C THR A 2 -73.37 52.36 -6.10
N VAL A 3 -72.61 52.38 -5.00
CA VAL A 3 -71.76 51.28 -4.52
C VAL A 3 -72.67 50.19 -3.93
N LYS A 4 -72.50 48.94 -4.38
CA LYS A 4 -73.16 47.78 -3.78
C LYS A 4 -72.13 46.92 -3.06
N ASN A 5 -72.39 46.82 -1.75
CA ASN A 5 -71.81 45.97 -0.74
C ASN A 5 -71.76 44.48 -1.17
N ASN A 6 -70.78 43.71 -0.68
CA ASN A 6 -71.08 42.52 0.13
C ASN A 6 -69.84 41.93 0.82
N VAL A 7 -70.02 41.76 2.12
CA VAL A 7 -69.16 41.16 3.13
C VAL A 7 -69.36 39.65 3.14
N VAL A 8 -68.31 38.84 2.96
CA VAL A 8 -68.14 37.45 3.46
C VAL A 8 -66.63 37.16 3.45
N ALA A 9 -65.93 37.31 4.57
CA ALA A 9 -65.59 36.30 5.57
C ALA A 9 -64.57 35.21 5.13
N LEU A 10 -63.45 35.20 5.87
CA LEU A 10 -62.68 34.03 6.31
C LEU A 10 -61.78 33.30 5.28
N LEU A 11 -60.47 33.53 5.35
CA LEU A 11 -59.53 32.60 6.03
C LEU A 11 -58.12 33.23 6.05
N VAL A 12 -57.64 33.60 7.23
CA VAL A 12 -56.24 33.98 7.45
C VAL A 12 -55.42 32.69 7.41
N MET A 13 -54.76 32.41 6.29
CA MET A 13 -53.73 31.36 6.22
C MET A 13 -52.37 32.00 6.51
N VAL A 14 -51.90 31.79 7.73
CA VAL A 14 -50.55 32.15 8.19
C VAL A 14 -49.54 31.38 7.36
N LEU A 15 -48.83 32.07 6.46
CA LEU A 15 -47.65 31.57 5.76
C LEU A 15 -46.45 31.61 6.72
N VAL A 16 -46.30 30.54 7.51
CA VAL A 16 -45.07 30.28 8.27
C VAL A 16 -43.99 29.87 7.27
N PHE A 17 -42.93 30.67 7.16
CA PHE A 17 -41.71 30.30 6.45
C PHE A 17 -41.03 29.15 7.20
N VAL A 18 -41.36 27.91 6.83
CA VAL A 18 -40.57 26.73 7.17
C VAL A 18 -39.44 26.64 6.14
N GLY A 19 -38.24 27.05 6.55
CA GLY A 19 -37.01 26.74 5.86
C GLY A 19 -36.72 25.24 5.96
N CYS A 20 -37.08 24.48 4.92
CA CYS A 20 -36.46 23.20 4.62
C CYS A 20 -35.58 23.37 3.39
N LYS A 21 -34.27 23.37 3.65
CA LYS A 21 -33.22 23.35 2.64
C LYS A 21 -33.07 21.91 2.20
N ASP A 22 -33.80 21.51 1.16
CA ASP A 22 -33.57 20.22 0.52
C ASP A 22 -33.73 20.33 -0.99
N LYS A 23 -32.59 20.23 -1.69
CA LYS A 23 -32.50 19.85 -3.10
C LYS A 23 -31.23 19.03 -3.32
N GLN A 24 -31.49 17.73 -3.39
CA GLN A 24 -30.99 16.81 -4.41
C GLN A 24 -29.52 16.38 -4.31
N GLY A 25 -29.36 15.14 -3.86
CA GLY A 25 -28.97 14.12 -4.84
C GLY A 25 -27.49 13.74 -4.90
N TYR A 26 -26.84 13.51 -3.75
CA TYR A 26 -25.70 12.59 -3.74
C TYR A 26 -26.20 11.17 -3.53
N SER A 27 -26.31 10.42 -4.63
CA SER A 27 -26.34 8.97 -4.59
C SER A 27 -25.15 8.49 -3.76
N LYS A 28 -25.44 7.78 -2.67
CA LYS A 28 -24.43 7.02 -1.93
C LYS A 28 -23.74 6.09 -2.93
N VAL A 29 -22.50 6.40 -3.27
CA VAL A 29 -21.60 5.48 -3.96
C VAL A 29 -21.55 4.21 -3.11
N LYS A 30 -21.94 3.08 -3.71
CA LYS A 30 -21.89 1.76 -3.10
C LYS A 30 -20.48 1.53 -2.55
N LYS A 31 -20.38 1.18 -1.27
CA LYS A 31 -19.24 0.43 -0.75
C LYS A 31 -19.16 -0.87 -1.56
N GLU A 32 -18.24 -0.95 -2.51
CA GLU A 32 -17.86 -2.24 -3.06
C GLU A 32 -17.04 -2.98 -2.00
N VAL A 33 -17.55 -4.14 -1.63
CA VAL A 33 -17.02 -5.03 -0.60
C VAL A 33 -15.71 -5.63 -1.11
N THR A 34 -14.60 -5.29 -0.47
CA THR A 34 -13.36 -6.06 -0.58
C THR A 34 -13.55 -7.34 0.20
N THR A 35 -13.65 -8.48 -0.50
CA THR A 35 -13.73 -9.80 0.12
C THR A 35 -12.33 -10.33 0.31
N THR A 36 -11.91 -10.51 1.56
CA THR A 36 -10.74 -11.30 1.92
C THR A 36 -11.00 -12.77 1.60
N ILE A 37 -10.16 -13.38 0.76
CA ILE A 37 -10.22 -14.83 0.51
C ILE A 37 -9.58 -15.50 1.73
N SER A 38 -10.33 -16.38 2.40
CA SER A 38 -9.90 -17.03 3.63
C SER A 38 -8.60 -17.80 3.41
N SER A 39 -7.66 -17.71 4.36
CA SER A 39 -6.36 -18.40 4.30
C SER A 39 -6.44 -19.91 4.56
N SER A 40 -7.63 -20.46 4.77
CA SER A 40 -7.88 -21.89 4.99
C SER A 40 -7.91 -22.71 3.72
N ASP A 41 -8.11 -22.07 2.56
CA ASP A 41 -8.40 -22.76 1.32
C ASP A 41 -7.20 -22.63 0.37
N SER A 42 -6.56 -23.78 0.11
CA SER A 42 -5.46 -23.88 -0.86
C SER A 42 -6.04 -23.92 -2.27
N HIS A 43 -5.79 -22.87 -3.04
CA HIS A 43 -6.20 -22.77 -4.44
C HIS A 43 -5.21 -23.48 -5.36
N LYS A 44 -5.71 -24.10 -6.44
CA LYS A 44 -4.87 -24.76 -7.47
C LYS A 44 -5.14 -24.10 -8.81
N ILE A 45 -4.09 -23.52 -9.39
CA ILE A 45 -4.16 -22.70 -10.59
C ILE A 45 -3.24 -23.21 -11.69
N VAL A 46 -3.63 -22.99 -12.94
CA VAL A 46 -2.76 -23.11 -14.12
C VAL A 46 -2.50 -21.72 -14.68
N VAL A 47 -1.23 -21.37 -14.92
CA VAL A 47 -0.88 -20.05 -15.46
C VAL A 47 -1.11 -20.03 -16.97
N LYS A 48 -2.00 -19.17 -17.45
CA LYS A 48 -2.31 -19.00 -18.87
C LYS A 48 -1.54 -17.85 -19.50
N GLU A 49 -1.28 -16.80 -18.73
CA GLU A 49 -0.52 -15.63 -19.17
C GLU A 49 0.32 -15.09 -18.02
N LEU A 50 1.52 -14.58 -18.32
CA LEU A 50 2.43 -13.93 -17.38
C LEU A 50 2.84 -12.58 -17.94
N ILE A 51 2.57 -11.51 -17.19
CA ILE A 51 3.03 -10.16 -17.47
C ILE A 51 3.95 -9.70 -16.33
N PRO A 52 5.28 -9.71 -16.54
CA PRO A 52 6.23 -9.18 -15.56
C PRO A 52 6.09 -7.66 -15.43
N ALA A 53 6.01 -7.16 -14.20
CA ALA A 53 5.80 -5.74 -13.93
C ALA A 53 6.56 -5.30 -12.67
N GLY A 54 7.89 -5.19 -12.81
CA GLY A 54 8.76 -4.74 -11.73
C GLY A 54 8.76 -5.71 -10.55
N THR A 55 8.23 -5.29 -9.41
CA THR A 55 8.17 -6.09 -8.18
C THR A 55 7.03 -7.10 -8.17
N TYR A 56 6.08 -7.01 -9.10
CA TYR A 56 4.96 -7.92 -9.24
C TYR A 56 4.99 -8.65 -10.58
N ALA A 57 4.37 -9.82 -10.61
CA ALA A 57 3.99 -10.54 -11.81
C ALA A 57 2.46 -10.61 -11.85
N TYR A 58 1.87 -10.18 -12.95
CA TYR A 58 0.44 -10.28 -13.19
C TYR A 58 0.19 -11.55 -13.99
N LEU A 59 -0.68 -12.40 -13.47
CA LEU A 59 -0.97 -13.71 -14.03
C LEU A 59 -2.43 -13.76 -14.44
N ASN A 60 -2.70 -14.21 -15.67
CA ASN A 60 -4.01 -14.76 -15.99
C ASN A 60 -3.96 -16.25 -15.65
N VAL A 61 -4.83 -16.69 -14.77
CA VAL A 61 -4.82 -18.06 -14.25
C VAL A 61 -6.16 -18.73 -14.43
N GLU A 62 -6.13 -20.05 -14.56
CA GLU A 62 -7.31 -20.89 -14.68
C GLU A 62 -7.42 -21.80 -13.43
N GLU A 63 -8.58 -21.78 -12.80
CA GLU A 63 -8.94 -22.64 -11.66
C GLU A 63 -10.41 -23.06 -11.81
N ASN A 64 -10.70 -24.36 -11.73
CA ASN A 64 -12.06 -24.91 -11.84
C ASN A 64 -12.84 -24.38 -13.07
N ASN A 65 -12.19 -24.34 -14.23
CA ASN A 65 -12.70 -23.80 -15.50
C ASN A 65 -13.09 -22.31 -15.48
N LYS A 66 -12.61 -21.55 -14.48
CA LYS A 66 -12.76 -20.09 -14.42
C LYS A 66 -11.40 -19.44 -14.61
N THR A 67 -11.36 -18.38 -15.41
CA THR A 67 -10.16 -17.57 -15.59
C THR A 67 -10.27 -16.27 -14.80
N TYR A 68 -9.22 -15.91 -14.07
CA TYR A 68 -9.15 -14.60 -13.40
C TYR A 68 -7.73 -14.07 -13.40
N TRP A 69 -7.60 -12.76 -13.14
CA TRP A 69 -6.32 -12.11 -12.98
C TRP A 69 -5.87 -12.17 -11.52
N MET A 70 -4.57 -12.38 -11.32
CA MET A 70 -3.94 -12.22 -10.02
C MET A 70 -2.61 -11.48 -10.14
N ALA A 71 -2.18 -10.84 -9.05
CA ALA A 71 -0.87 -10.24 -8.90
C ALA A 71 -0.13 -10.92 -7.75
N VAL A 72 1.10 -11.34 -8.01
CA VAL A 72 1.97 -12.02 -7.04
C VAL A 72 3.33 -11.33 -7.02
N PRO A 73 4.11 -11.43 -5.93
CA PRO A 73 5.50 -10.99 -5.95
C PRO A 73 6.25 -11.63 -7.11
N ASN A 74 7.06 -10.83 -7.81
CA ASN A 74 7.78 -11.30 -8.98
C ASN A 74 8.69 -12.48 -8.61
N THR A 75 8.38 -13.65 -9.16
CA THR A 75 9.14 -14.89 -8.97
C THR A 75 9.27 -15.61 -10.32
N LYS A 76 10.06 -16.69 -10.36
CA LYS A 76 10.17 -17.50 -11.56
C LYS A 76 8.87 -18.28 -11.75
N ILE A 77 8.14 -17.98 -12.81
CA ILE A 77 6.85 -18.58 -13.15
C ILE A 77 6.93 -19.05 -14.59
N VAL A 78 6.44 -20.26 -14.85
CA VAL A 78 6.37 -20.86 -16.17
C VAL A 78 4.91 -20.85 -16.62
N VAL A 79 4.66 -20.33 -17.82
CA VAL A 79 3.31 -20.34 -18.41
C VAL A 79 2.97 -21.78 -18.80
N GLY A 80 1.76 -22.23 -18.47
CA GLY A 80 1.29 -23.60 -18.64
C GLY A 80 1.44 -24.47 -17.39
N ASP A 81 2.27 -24.06 -16.43
CA ASP A 81 2.51 -24.83 -15.21
C ASP A 81 1.39 -24.63 -14.18
N THR A 82 1.30 -25.63 -13.30
CA THR A 82 0.39 -25.64 -12.15
C THR A 82 1.07 -25.10 -10.90
N TYR A 83 0.38 -24.21 -10.20
CA TYR A 83 0.82 -23.66 -8.92
C TYR A 83 -0.32 -23.68 -7.90
N TYR A 84 0.03 -23.43 -6.64
CA TYR A 84 -0.90 -23.30 -5.54
C TYR A 84 -0.69 -21.97 -4.84
N TYR A 85 -1.77 -21.39 -4.30
CA TYR A 85 -1.68 -20.21 -3.46
C TYR A 85 -2.72 -20.29 -2.34
N ASP A 86 -2.48 -19.56 -1.26
CA ASP A 86 -3.36 -19.53 -0.10
C ASP A 86 -3.86 -18.09 0.11
N GLY A 87 -5.15 -17.94 0.39
CA GLY A 87 -5.78 -16.66 0.68
C GLY A 87 -5.64 -15.63 -0.44
N GLY A 88 -5.40 -14.37 -0.07
CA GLY A 88 -5.29 -13.25 -1.01
C GLY A 88 -6.49 -12.31 -0.98
N MET A 89 -6.37 -11.22 -1.73
CA MET A 89 -7.30 -10.09 -1.67
C MET A 89 -7.84 -9.77 -3.04
N MET A 90 -9.15 -9.93 -3.20
CA MET A 90 -9.83 -9.54 -4.42
C MET A 90 -10.06 -8.03 -4.43
N MET A 91 -9.49 -7.36 -5.42
CA MET A 91 -9.70 -5.96 -5.72
C MET A 91 -10.60 -5.86 -6.95
N LYS A 92 -11.63 -5.01 -6.87
CA LYS A 92 -12.47 -4.66 -8.01
C LYS A 92 -12.00 -3.34 -8.63
N SER A 93 -12.21 -3.19 -9.93
CA SER A 93 -11.89 -1.96 -10.68
C SER A 93 -10.46 -1.45 -10.45
N PHE A 94 -9.49 -2.36 -10.41
CA PHE A 94 -8.09 -2.02 -10.12
C PHE A 94 -7.39 -1.47 -11.36
N GLU A 95 -6.95 -0.22 -11.31
CA GLU A 95 -6.16 0.40 -12.37
C GLU A 95 -4.65 0.17 -12.16
N SER A 96 -4.02 -0.60 -13.05
CA SER A 96 -2.57 -0.71 -13.14
C SER A 96 -2.00 0.37 -14.04
N LYS A 97 -1.38 1.39 -13.43
CA LYS A 97 -0.66 2.43 -14.15
C LYS A 97 0.52 1.89 -14.96
N GLN A 98 1.19 0.86 -14.46
CA GLN A 98 2.33 0.26 -15.12
C GLN A 98 1.93 -0.48 -16.40
N LEU A 99 0.79 -1.19 -16.35
CA LEU A 99 0.26 -1.91 -17.51
C LEU A 99 -0.65 -1.03 -18.38
N LYS A 100 -0.93 0.21 -17.94
CA LYS A 100 -1.95 1.10 -18.53
C LYS A 100 -3.27 0.36 -18.78
N ARG A 101 -3.68 -0.46 -17.80
CA ARG A 101 -4.81 -1.39 -17.89
C ARG A 101 -5.62 -1.36 -16.60
N THR A 102 -6.93 -1.41 -16.73
CA THR A 102 -7.86 -1.63 -15.62
C THR A 102 -8.31 -3.09 -15.59
N PHE A 103 -8.37 -3.66 -14.41
CA PHE A 103 -8.88 -5.00 -14.14
C PHE A 103 -10.22 -4.87 -13.43
N ASP A 104 -11.26 -5.48 -14.00
CA ASP A 104 -12.59 -5.53 -13.36
C ASP A 104 -12.50 -6.23 -12.01
N GLU A 105 -11.77 -7.35 -11.95
CA GLU A 105 -11.41 -8.05 -10.73
C GLU A 105 -9.96 -8.60 -10.83
N ILE A 106 -9.20 -8.47 -9.74
CA ILE A 106 -7.84 -9.03 -9.62
C ILE A 106 -7.57 -9.49 -8.19
N ILE A 107 -6.93 -10.64 -8.03
CA ILE A 107 -6.53 -11.17 -6.72
C ILE A 107 -5.08 -10.81 -6.43
N PHE A 108 -4.81 -10.16 -5.31
CA PHE A 108 -3.45 -9.97 -4.80
C PHE A 108 -3.12 -11.07 -3.81
N ALA A 109 -2.21 -11.98 -4.19
CA ALA A 109 -1.77 -13.07 -3.33
C ALA A 109 -0.34 -12.83 -2.84
N GLU A 110 -0.02 -13.35 -1.66
CA GLU A 110 1.31 -13.20 -1.03
C GLU A 110 2.40 -13.99 -1.77
N GLY A 111 2.03 -14.99 -2.56
CA GLY A 111 2.94 -15.79 -3.36
C GLY A 111 2.24 -17.01 -3.95
N ILE A 112 3.01 -17.78 -4.71
CA ILE A 112 2.58 -19.07 -5.27
C ILE A 112 3.64 -20.13 -4.98
N ARG A 113 3.22 -21.39 -4.88
CA ARG A 113 4.05 -22.56 -4.54
C ARG A 113 3.82 -23.69 -5.54
N THR A 114 4.84 -24.54 -5.74
CA THR A 114 4.78 -25.67 -6.69
C THR A 114 4.28 -26.98 -6.06
N SER A 115 4.09 -27.00 -4.74
CA SER A 115 3.60 -28.16 -3.98
C SER A 115 2.32 -27.81 -3.21
N PRO A 116 1.34 -28.74 -3.11
CA PRO A 116 0.06 -28.55 -2.41
C PRO A 116 0.17 -28.50 -0.88
N THR A 117 1.30 -28.89 -0.29
CA THR A 117 1.49 -28.79 1.16
C THR A 117 1.95 -27.39 1.56
N SER A 118 1.14 -26.70 2.35
CA SER A 118 1.57 -25.50 3.07
C SER A 118 2.58 -25.93 4.14
N GLU A 119 3.87 -25.74 3.89
CA GLU A 119 4.83 -25.71 4.99
C GLU A 119 4.35 -24.60 5.95
N LYS A 120 4.17 -24.95 7.23
CA LYS A 120 3.64 -24.05 8.26
C LYS A 120 4.35 -22.71 8.15
N VAL A 121 3.61 -21.69 7.72
CA VAL A 121 4.06 -20.30 7.74
C VAL A 121 4.22 -19.93 9.21
N VAL A 122 5.46 -20.03 9.69
CA VAL A 122 5.92 -19.22 10.81
C VAL A 122 5.58 -17.79 10.40
N LYS A 123 4.79 -17.10 11.23
CA LYS A 123 4.40 -15.68 11.10
C LYS A 123 5.45 -14.92 10.28
N PRO A 124 5.08 -14.21 9.20
CA PRO A 124 6.06 -13.57 8.34
C PRO A 124 6.92 -12.64 9.19
N LYS A 125 8.15 -13.08 9.46
CA LYS A 125 9.26 -12.21 9.80
C LYS A 125 9.35 -11.22 8.63
N ALA A 126 9.33 -9.94 8.97
CA ALA A 126 9.50 -8.79 8.10
C ALA A 126 10.20 -9.14 6.77
N HIS A 127 9.52 -8.85 5.64
CA HIS A 127 10.03 -8.85 4.26
C HIS A 127 11.45 -9.44 4.09
N SER A 128 11.55 -10.77 4.14
CA SER A 128 12.82 -11.42 3.84
C SER A 128 13.11 -11.25 2.35
N HIS A 129 14.21 -10.54 2.11
CA HIS A 129 14.80 -10.26 0.81
C HIS A 129 14.93 -11.53 -0.04
N LYS A 130 14.35 -11.51 -1.25
CA LYS A 130 15.03 -12.17 -2.37
C LYS A 130 16.17 -11.26 -2.77
N GLU A 131 17.37 -11.73 -2.46
CA GLU A 131 18.66 -11.11 -2.66
C GLU A 131 18.74 -10.42 -4.03
N THR A 132 18.68 -9.09 -4.02
CA THR A 132 18.99 -8.25 -5.17
C THR A 132 20.31 -7.60 -4.82
N LYS A 133 21.36 -7.85 -5.62
CA LYS A 133 22.74 -7.33 -5.52
C LYS A 133 22.97 -6.44 -4.29
N GLN A 134 23.65 -6.99 -3.28
CA GLN A 134 24.09 -6.25 -2.10
C GLN A 134 24.86 -5.01 -2.56
N VAL A 135 24.23 -3.83 -2.46
CA VAL A 135 24.95 -2.56 -2.52
C VAL A 135 25.57 -2.43 -1.13
N GLU A 136 26.80 -2.93 -1.00
CA GLU A 136 27.61 -2.76 0.20
C GLU A 136 28.08 -1.30 0.20
N VAL A 137 27.35 -0.45 0.92
CA VAL A 137 27.71 0.95 1.11
C VAL A 137 28.63 1.01 2.31
N ALA A 138 29.85 1.53 2.14
CA ALA A 138 30.72 1.82 3.27
C ALA A 138 29.99 2.74 4.26
N LYS A 139 30.20 2.51 5.57
CA LYS A 139 29.53 3.27 6.62
C LYS A 139 29.75 4.77 6.41
N LEU A 140 28.66 5.50 6.15
CA LEU A 140 28.72 6.93 5.82
C LEU A 140 29.16 7.76 7.03
N SER A 141 29.91 8.84 6.78
CA SER A 141 30.22 9.83 7.82
C SER A 141 28.97 10.60 8.24
N LYS A 142 28.85 10.89 9.53
CA LYS A 142 27.77 11.73 10.06
C LYS A 142 28.11 13.21 10.00
N GLU A 143 27.11 14.01 9.68
CA GLU A 143 27.10 15.42 10.07
C GLU A 143 26.48 15.59 11.48
N ASN A 144 26.81 16.69 12.14
CA ASN A 144 26.47 16.97 13.54
C ASN A 144 24.99 16.70 13.87
N GLY A 145 24.74 15.79 14.82
CA GLY A 145 23.40 15.48 15.34
C GLY A 145 22.66 14.33 14.65
N GLN A 146 23.18 13.81 13.53
CA GLN A 146 22.53 12.71 12.80
C GLN A 146 22.70 11.35 13.50
N LEU A 147 21.68 10.51 13.41
CA LEU A 147 21.71 9.13 13.89
C LEU A 147 22.26 8.18 12.82
N TYR A 148 22.83 7.06 13.25
CA TYR A 148 23.01 5.91 12.36
C TYR A 148 21.72 5.10 12.34
N LEU A 149 21.47 4.40 11.25
CA LEU A 149 20.36 3.46 11.12
C LEU A 149 20.39 2.42 12.25
N ASN A 150 21.55 1.85 12.58
CA ASN A 150 21.64 0.90 13.70
C ASN A 150 21.27 1.50 15.06
N GLN A 151 21.49 2.81 15.28
CA GLN A 151 21.09 3.49 16.51
C GLN A 151 19.58 3.69 16.57
N ILE A 152 18.95 4.02 15.43
CA ILE A 152 17.50 4.10 15.31
C ILE A 152 16.88 2.73 15.58
N LEU A 153 17.39 1.68 14.92
CA LEU A 153 16.86 0.32 15.01
C LEU A 153 17.07 -0.34 16.38
N SER A 154 18.21 -0.09 17.04
CA SER A 154 18.47 -0.61 18.40
C SER A 154 17.66 0.10 19.49
N ASN A 155 17.09 1.28 19.19
CA ASN A 155 16.38 2.11 20.16
C ASN A 155 15.01 2.58 19.63
N THR A 156 14.31 1.73 18.87
CA THR A 156 13.03 2.07 18.23
C THR A 156 12.01 2.66 19.21
N LYS A 157 11.87 2.06 20.40
CA LYS A 157 10.97 2.56 21.46
C LYS A 157 11.34 3.97 21.94
N LYS A 158 12.62 4.33 22.01
CA LYS A 158 13.09 5.67 22.41
C LYS A 158 12.70 6.73 21.39
N TYR A 159 12.70 6.36 20.11
CA TYR A 159 12.46 7.24 18.97
C TYR A 159 11.02 7.15 18.43
N ALA A 160 10.20 6.25 18.94
CA ALA A 160 8.80 6.11 18.56
C ALA A 160 8.07 7.46 18.64
N ASN A 161 7.37 7.79 17.56
CA ASN A 161 6.67 9.04 17.35
C ASN A 161 7.53 10.32 17.36
N LYS A 162 8.86 10.22 17.40
CA LYS A 162 9.77 11.36 17.33
C LYS A 162 10.29 11.56 15.91
N LYS A 163 10.70 12.79 15.61
CA LYS A 163 11.46 13.08 14.40
C LYS A 163 12.87 12.54 14.58
N VAL A 164 13.33 11.76 13.60
CA VAL A 164 14.71 11.30 13.50
C VAL A 164 15.30 11.77 12.19
N GLU A 165 16.61 12.00 12.20
CA GLU A 165 17.39 12.41 11.04
C GLU A 165 18.58 11.47 10.86
N PHE A 166 18.75 10.97 9.63
CA PHE A 166 19.93 10.20 9.25
C PHE A 166 20.23 10.37 7.76
N THR A 167 21.50 10.14 7.41
CA THR A 167 21.98 10.16 6.02
C THR A 167 22.20 8.73 5.54
N GLY A 168 21.79 8.45 4.31
CA GLY A 168 21.96 7.13 3.71
C GLY A 168 21.83 7.13 2.18
N VAL A 169 22.17 6.00 1.58
CA VAL A 169 22.01 5.75 0.14
C VAL A 169 20.68 5.07 -0.11
N VAL A 170 19.95 5.57 -1.10
CA VAL A 170 18.69 4.98 -1.56
C VAL A 170 18.99 3.71 -2.37
N ILE A 171 18.51 2.55 -1.90
CA ILE A 171 18.72 1.25 -2.58
C ILE A 171 17.48 0.75 -3.33
N LYS A 172 16.29 1.28 -3.01
CA LYS A 172 15.03 0.90 -3.65
C LYS A 172 14.05 2.07 -3.60
N VAL A 173 13.28 2.24 -4.67
CA VAL A 173 12.24 3.27 -4.78
C VAL A 173 10.99 2.67 -5.42
N ASN A 174 9.89 2.65 -4.68
CA ASN A 174 8.55 2.33 -5.17
C ASN A 174 7.71 3.60 -5.16
N LYS A 175 7.32 4.10 -6.33
CA LYS A 175 6.65 5.41 -6.46
C LYS A 175 5.13 5.26 -6.44
N GLN A 176 4.45 6.31 -5.98
CA GLN A 176 2.99 6.48 -6.09
C GLN A 176 2.13 5.38 -5.42
N ILE A 177 2.65 4.70 -4.40
CA ILE A 177 1.87 3.77 -3.56
C ILE A 177 1.21 4.58 -2.44
N MET A 178 -0.12 4.54 -2.36
CA MET A 178 -0.91 5.31 -1.38
C MET A 178 -0.60 6.82 -1.41
N LYS A 179 -0.41 7.39 -2.62
CA LYS A 179 -0.02 8.80 -2.83
C LYS A 179 1.35 9.17 -2.24
N LYS A 180 2.22 8.18 -1.98
CA LYS A 180 3.57 8.37 -1.43
C LYS A 180 4.61 7.59 -2.25
N ASN A 181 5.85 8.03 -2.13
CA ASN A 181 7.02 7.27 -2.57
C ASN A 181 7.56 6.51 -1.36
N TRP A 182 7.84 5.24 -1.54
CA TRP A 182 8.38 4.32 -0.55
C TRP A 182 9.82 4.01 -0.92
N ILE A 183 10.76 4.43 -0.10
CA ILE A 183 12.18 4.29 -0.37
C ILE A 183 12.84 3.48 0.74
N HIS A 184 13.76 2.59 0.36
CA HIS A 184 14.63 1.90 1.32
C HIS A 184 15.98 2.58 1.31
N ILE A 185 16.46 2.93 2.49
CA ILE A 185 17.73 3.64 2.68
C ILE A 185 18.65 2.80 3.56
N VAL A 186 19.92 2.70 3.17
CA VAL A 186 21.01 2.06 3.94
C VAL A 186 22.08 3.09 4.26
N ASP A 187 22.75 2.97 5.40
CA ASP A 187 23.88 3.85 5.77
C ASP A 187 25.19 3.08 5.99
N GLY A 188 25.20 1.78 5.68
CA GLY A 188 26.32 0.86 5.92
C GLY A 188 26.34 0.26 7.34
N SER A 189 25.36 0.57 8.19
CA SER A 189 25.17 -0.06 9.50
C SER A 189 23.98 -1.03 9.51
N GLU A 190 23.95 -1.93 10.48
CA GLU A 190 22.86 -2.90 10.65
C GLU A 190 22.53 -3.13 12.13
N PHE A 191 21.33 -3.65 12.40
CA PHE A 191 20.93 -4.11 13.72
C PHE A 191 20.01 -5.32 13.59
N GLY A 192 20.33 -6.43 14.26
CA GLY A 192 19.50 -7.65 14.24
C GLY A 192 19.29 -8.24 12.84
N GLY A 193 20.26 -8.07 11.93
CA GLY A 193 20.17 -8.49 10.52
C GLY A 193 19.39 -7.53 9.61
N VAL A 194 18.85 -6.43 10.14
CA VAL A 194 18.16 -5.40 9.36
C VAL A 194 19.16 -4.33 8.93
N LYS A 195 19.33 -4.15 7.61
CA LYS A 195 20.31 -3.24 6.98
C LYS A 195 19.71 -1.96 6.41
N SER A 196 18.37 -1.90 6.26
CA SER A 196 17.68 -0.78 5.61
C SER A 196 16.48 -0.30 6.42
N LEU A 197 16.17 0.99 6.33
CA LEU A 197 14.95 1.57 6.87
C LEU A 197 14.02 1.97 5.73
N THR A 198 12.75 1.56 5.83
CA THR A 198 11.70 2.00 4.92
C THR A 198 11.25 3.41 5.29
N VAL A 199 11.17 4.27 4.28
CA VAL A 199 10.83 5.68 4.42
C VAL A 199 9.71 6.02 3.44
N THR A 200 8.64 6.67 3.91
CA THR A 200 7.63 7.26 3.02
C THR A 200 7.86 8.75 2.86
N THR A 201 7.71 9.26 1.64
CA THR A 201 7.90 10.68 1.32
C THR A 201 6.99 11.11 0.15
N ASP A 202 6.73 12.41 0.02
CA ASP A 202 6.15 13.02 -1.18
C ASP A 202 7.22 13.47 -2.20
N GLN A 203 8.50 13.50 -1.80
CA GLN A 203 9.61 13.96 -2.63
C GLN A 203 10.17 12.84 -3.53
N LEU A 204 10.82 13.24 -4.62
CA LEU A 204 11.46 12.32 -5.55
C LEU A 204 12.89 11.98 -5.10
N ALA A 205 13.23 10.70 -5.13
CA ALA A 205 14.59 10.18 -4.98
C ALA A 205 14.85 9.12 -6.05
N LYS A 206 16.13 8.87 -6.35
CA LYS A 206 16.59 7.83 -7.27
C LYS A 206 17.46 6.83 -6.51
N VAL A 207 17.47 5.59 -6.98
CA VAL A 207 18.43 4.59 -6.47
C VAL A 207 19.86 5.09 -6.72
N GLY A 208 20.71 4.99 -5.71
CA GLY A 208 22.08 5.52 -5.71
C GLY A 208 22.21 6.95 -5.17
N ASP A 209 21.11 7.69 -4.97
CA ASP A 209 21.17 9.01 -4.34
C ASP A 209 21.62 8.86 -2.86
N THR A 210 22.63 9.63 -2.45
CA THR A 210 22.92 9.88 -1.03
C THR A 210 22.02 11.01 -0.54
N VAL A 211 21.23 10.75 0.49
CA VAL A 211 20.22 11.69 0.99
C VAL A 211 20.23 11.75 2.51
N THR A 212 20.03 12.96 3.04
CA THR A 212 19.63 13.17 4.42
C THR A 212 18.11 13.15 4.49
N VAL A 213 17.55 12.31 5.36
CA VAL A 213 16.09 12.23 5.56
C VAL A 213 15.71 12.60 6.98
N VAL A 214 14.63 13.37 7.10
CA VAL A 214 14.03 13.77 8.38
C VAL A 214 12.57 13.34 8.38
N GLY A 215 12.17 12.45 9.28
CA GLY A 215 10.79 11.98 9.35
C GLY A 215 10.39 11.48 10.73
N LYS A 216 9.10 11.17 10.91
CA LYS A 216 8.59 10.66 12.18
C LYS A 216 8.74 9.13 12.21
N LEU A 217 9.41 8.59 13.22
CA LEU A 217 9.54 7.13 13.37
C LEU A 217 8.21 6.56 13.91
N ILE A 218 7.59 5.66 13.17
CA ILE A 218 6.36 4.97 13.52
C ILE A 218 6.69 3.49 13.71
N LEU A 219 6.09 2.89 14.75
CA LEU A 219 6.18 1.46 15.02
C LEU A 219 4.84 0.78 14.76
N ASP A 220 4.88 -0.51 14.46
CA ASP A 220 3.70 -1.39 14.34
C ASP A 220 2.62 -0.81 13.42
N LYS A 221 3.06 -0.17 12.32
CA LYS A 221 2.15 0.51 11.40
C LYS A 221 1.47 -0.50 10.50
N ASP A 222 0.18 -0.65 10.67
CA ASP A 222 -0.68 -1.45 9.80
C ASP A 222 -1.35 -0.55 8.74
N PHE A 223 -1.13 -0.84 7.46
CA PHE A 223 -1.82 -0.20 6.34
C PHE A 223 -3.03 -1.02 5.84
N GLY A 224 -3.39 -2.08 6.58
CA GLY A 224 -4.33 -3.12 6.19
C GLY A 224 -3.69 -4.13 5.26
N TYR A 225 -4.44 -5.16 4.91
CA TYR A 225 -4.10 -6.03 3.76
C TYR A 225 -2.75 -6.76 3.89
N GLY A 226 -2.31 -7.05 5.12
CA GLY A 226 -1.02 -7.70 5.40
C GLY A 226 0.20 -6.78 5.34
N TYR A 227 0.02 -5.49 5.01
CA TYR A 227 1.10 -4.51 4.95
C TYR A 227 1.37 -3.91 6.34
N VAL A 228 2.04 -4.68 7.18
CA VAL A 228 2.45 -4.29 8.53
C VAL A 228 3.95 -3.99 8.55
N TYR A 229 4.32 -2.84 9.12
CA TYR A 229 5.70 -2.41 9.29
C TYR A 229 6.03 -2.23 10.76
N ASP A 230 6.92 -3.08 11.28
CA ASP A 230 7.43 -2.99 12.66
C ASP A 230 8.09 -1.63 12.93
N VAL A 231 8.78 -1.09 11.91
CA VAL A 231 9.45 0.22 11.95
C VAL A 231 9.33 0.90 10.58
N LEU A 232 8.87 2.15 10.58
CA LEU A 232 8.71 2.97 9.38
C LEU A 232 9.08 4.42 9.68
N LEU A 233 9.79 5.08 8.76
CA LEU A 233 9.92 6.54 8.80
C LEU A 233 8.82 7.19 7.95
N GLU A 234 7.84 7.81 8.59
CA GLU A 234 6.64 8.30 7.91
C GLU A 234 6.76 9.77 7.50
N ASN A 235 6.30 10.09 6.28
CA ASN A 235 6.21 11.45 5.74
C ASN A 235 7.53 12.24 5.82
N ALA A 236 8.65 11.56 5.54
CA ALA A 236 9.96 12.15 5.63
C ALA A 236 10.19 13.23 4.56
N LYS A 237 10.97 14.24 4.95
CA LYS A 237 11.55 15.22 4.04
C LYS A 237 12.96 14.80 3.67
N ILE A 238 13.30 15.01 2.40
CA ILE A 238 14.58 14.67 1.79
C ILE A 238 15.36 15.96 1.53
N LYS A 239 16.59 16.00 2.04
CA LYS A 239 17.63 16.94 1.63
C LYS A 239 18.67 16.15 0.82
N LYS A 240 18.88 16.55 -0.43
CA LYS A 240 19.93 15.97 -1.28
C LYS A 240 21.28 16.58 -0.87
N ASN A 241 22.29 15.72 -0.73
CA ASN A 241 23.68 16.11 -0.55
C ASN A 241 24.44 15.96 -1.86
#